data_AF-A0A3B8I5I1-F1
#
_entry.id   AF-A0A3B8I5I1-F1
#
_cell.length_a   1.000
_cell.length_b   1.000
_cell.length_c   1.000
_cell.angle_alpha   90.00
_cell.angle_beta   90.00
_cell.angle_gamma   90.00
#
_symmetry.space_group_name_H-M   'P 1'
#
loop_
_entity.id
_entity.type
_entity.pdbx_description
1 polymer ?
#
loop_
_entity_poly.entity_id
_entity_poly.type
_entity_poly.pdbx_seq_one_letter_code
_entity_poly.pdbx_strand_id
1 'polypeptide(L)'
;MSQHPIDGDQVARVAIYPPVGVARVGNSHEYFLASERPGIAPTPEGGFKDAEGKVKKQAVRFRVYAFDKNNKVLGEIIDTDHSSITWRVHVANIKAA
;
A
#
# COMPACT_ATOMS: atom_id res chain seq x y z
N MET A 1 16.63 -0.24 11.60
CA MET A 1 17.07 0.65 10.50
C MET A 1 16.68 2.06 10.91
N SER A 2 17.65 2.87 11.30
CA SER A 2 17.40 4.24 11.78
C SER A 2 16.91 5.09 10.61
N GLN A 3 15.63 5.46 10.60
CA GLN A 3 15.09 6.36 9.58
C GLN A 3 15.64 7.75 9.85
N HIS A 4 16.55 8.22 9.00
CA HIS A 4 16.88 9.65 8.98
C HIS A 4 15.67 10.41 8.44
N PRO A 5 15.33 11.59 9.00
CA PRO A 5 14.32 12.45 8.41
C PRO A 5 14.71 12.75 6.96
N ILE A 6 13.75 12.63 6.04
CA ILE A 6 13.96 13.04 4.65
C ILE A 6 14.09 14.57 4.66
N ASP A 7 15.24 15.06 4.22
CA ASP A 7 15.46 16.49 4.02
C ASP A 7 14.56 16.98 2.87
N GLY A 8 13.59 17.83 3.21
CA GLY A 8 12.57 18.33 2.29
C GLY A 8 13.15 19.08 1.09
N ASP A 9 14.29 19.76 1.27
CA ASP A 9 14.95 20.53 0.22
C ASP A 9 15.55 19.65 -0.88
N GLN A 10 15.75 18.35 -0.59
CA GLN A 10 16.27 17.38 -1.55
C GLN A 10 15.16 16.71 -2.37
N VAL A 11 13.89 16.84 -1.97
CA VAL A 11 12.76 16.16 -2.60
C VAL A 11 12.38 16.85 -3.91
N ALA A 12 12.69 16.22 -5.04
CA ALA A 12 12.27 16.68 -6.36
C ALA A 12 10.93 16.09 -6.81
N ARG A 13 10.59 14.88 -6.35
CA ARG A 13 9.34 14.19 -6.70
C ARG A 13 8.92 13.20 -5.62
N VAL A 14 7.61 13.01 -5.49
CA VAL A 14 7.00 11.90 -4.72
C VAL A 14 6.24 10.96 -5.64
N ALA A 15 6.16 9.67 -5.29
CA ALA A 15 5.34 8.71 -6.02
C ALA A 15 4.75 7.63 -5.10
N ILE A 16 3.58 7.13 -5.50
CA ILE A 16 2.85 6.06 -4.82
C ILE A 16 3.27 4.71 -5.41
N TYR A 17 3.57 3.75 -4.54
CA TYR A 17 3.87 2.37 -4.92
C TYR A 17 2.98 1.37 -4.15
N PRO A 18 2.46 0.31 -4.80
CA PRO A 18 2.57 0.08 -6.24
C PRO A 18 1.78 1.12 -7.06
N PRO A 19 2.17 1.42 -8.31
CA PRO A 19 1.41 2.35 -9.17
C PRO A 19 0.01 1.81 -9.51
N VAL A 20 -0.15 0.49 -9.52
CA VAL A 20 -1.43 -0.21 -9.67
C VAL A 20 -1.57 -1.22 -8.54
N GLY A 21 -2.59 -1.02 -7.70
CA GLY A 21 -2.91 -1.97 -6.65
C GLY A 21 -3.93 -3.01 -7.11
N VAL A 22 -3.74 -4.26 -6.67
CA VAL A 22 -4.68 -5.36 -6.93
C VAL A 22 -5.26 -5.84 -5.61
N ALA A 23 -6.57 -5.69 -5.47
CA ALA A 23 -7.34 -6.21 -4.35
C ALA A 23 -8.23 -7.38 -4.81
N ARG A 24 -8.60 -8.26 -3.87
CA ARG A 24 -9.56 -9.35 -4.12
C ARG A 24 -10.71 -9.27 -3.14
N VAL A 25 -11.91 -9.54 -3.66
CA VAL A 25 -13.14 -9.60 -2.88
C VAL A 25 -13.15 -10.82 -1.96
N GLY A 26 -13.87 -10.70 -0.85
CA GLY A 26 -14.08 -11.74 0.15
C GLY A 26 -15.30 -11.37 1.00
N ASN A 27 -15.99 -12.36 1.55
CA ASN A 27 -17.22 -12.17 2.34
C ASN A 27 -16.98 -12.21 3.87
N SER A 28 -15.73 -12.37 4.32
CA SER A 28 -15.35 -12.22 5.73
C SER A 28 -15.22 -10.74 6.11
N HIS A 29 -15.33 -10.43 7.41
CA HIS A 29 -14.92 -9.13 7.95
C HIS A 29 -13.39 -8.97 7.97
N GLU A 30 -12.65 -10.08 8.04
CA GLU A 30 -11.18 -10.11 8.03
C GLU A 30 -10.58 -9.82 6.65
N TYR A 31 -9.30 -9.43 6.65
CA TYR A 31 -8.50 -9.25 5.46
C TYR A 31 -7.05 -9.68 5.70
N PHE A 32 -6.31 -9.87 4.62
CA PHE A 32 -4.86 -10.01 4.63
C PHE A 32 -4.25 -9.11 3.55
N LEU A 33 -2.96 -8.83 3.68
CA LEU A 33 -2.26 -7.97 2.73
C LEU A 33 -1.72 -8.78 1.55
N ALA A 34 -1.83 -8.19 0.37
CA ALA A 34 -1.11 -8.62 -0.81
C ALA A 34 0.40 -8.62 -0.56
N SER A 35 1.13 -9.49 -1.25
CA SER A 35 2.58 -9.46 -1.23
C SER A 35 3.09 -8.15 -1.83
N GLU A 36 4.04 -7.51 -1.14
CA GLU A 36 4.79 -6.35 -1.66
C GLU A 36 5.94 -6.79 -2.58
N ARG A 37 6.17 -8.11 -2.73
CA ARG A 37 7.24 -8.70 -3.53
C ARG A 37 6.69 -9.51 -4.71
N PRO A 38 7.13 -9.25 -5.95
CA PRO A 38 6.75 -10.05 -7.11
C PRO A 38 7.07 -11.53 -6.93
N GLY A 39 6.20 -12.42 -7.42
CA GLY A 39 6.41 -13.87 -7.40
C GLY A 39 6.24 -14.53 -6.03
N ILE A 40 5.98 -13.77 -4.97
CA ILE A 40 5.74 -14.31 -3.63
C ILE A 40 4.25 -14.21 -3.32
N ALA A 41 3.62 -15.35 -3.01
CA ALA A 41 2.24 -15.38 -2.56
C ALA A 41 2.14 -14.99 -1.07
N PRO A 42 1.11 -14.24 -0.65
CA PRO A 42 0.88 -14.01 0.77
C PRO A 42 0.46 -15.32 1.46
N THR A 43 0.93 -15.51 2.69
CA THR A 43 0.53 -16.61 3.58
C THR A 43 -0.16 -16.01 4.81
N PRO A 44 -1.50 -15.81 4.75
CA PRO A 44 -2.23 -15.19 5.86
C PRO A 44 -2.22 -16.06 7.10
N GLU A 45 -2.10 -15.43 8.26
CA GLU A 45 -2.29 -16.12 9.53
C GLU A 45 -3.71 -16.69 9.62
N GLY A 46 -3.82 -17.95 10.06
CA GLY A 46 -5.08 -18.70 10.06
C GLY A 46 -5.60 -19.09 8.66
N GLY A 47 -4.82 -18.84 7.59
CA GLY A 47 -5.18 -19.18 6.22
C GLY A 47 -6.14 -18.17 5.55
N PHE A 48 -6.67 -18.56 4.39
CA PHE A 48 -7.47 -17.68 3.51
C PHE A 48 -8.94 -17.54 3.93
N LYS A 49 -9.37 -18.27 4.95
CA LYS A 49 -10.74 -18.24 5.49
C LYS A 49 -10.72 -17.91 6.97
N ASP A 50 -11.77 -17.28 7.46
CA ASP A 50 -11.98 -17.07 8.90
C ASP A 50 -12.52 -18.34 9.59
N ALA A 51 -12.75 -18.25 10.90
CA ALA A 51 -13.27 -19.34 11.72
C ALA A 51 -14.68 -19.82 11.30
N GLU A 52 -15.45 -18.98 10.59
CA GLU A 52 -16.77 -19.33 10.06
C GLU A 52 -16.70 -19.89 8.61
N GLY A 53 -15.50 -20.01 8.04
CA GLY A 53 -15.28 -20.49 6.68
C GLY A 53 -15.52 -19.44 5.59
N LYS A 54 -15.72 -18.16 5.94
CA LYS A 54 -15.87 -17.06 4.98
C LYS A 54 -14.49 -16.66 4.43
N VAL A 55 -14.45 -16.21 3.19
CA VAL A 55 -13.20 -15.85 2.48
C VAL A 55 -12.71 -14.48 2.94
N LYS A 56 -11.46 -14.39 3.41
CA LYS A 56 -10.80 -13.13 3.78
C LYS A 56 -10.55 -12.27 2.54
N LYS A 57 -10.72 -10.96 2.64
CA LYS A 57 -10.40 -10.02 1.55
C LYS A 57 -8.87 -9.91 1.39
N GLN A 58 -8.39 -9.77 0.16
CA GLN A 58 -6.99 -9.38 -0.07
C GLN A 58 -6.93 -7.87 -0.29
N ALA A 59 -6.29 -7.15 0.64
CA ALA A 59 -6.07 -5.71 0.54
C ALA A 59 -4.67 -5.42 0.00
N VAL A 60 -4.52 -4.30 -0.71
CA VAL A 60 -3.22 -3.80 -1.17
C VAL A 60 -2.74 -2.70 -0.23
N ARG A 61 -1.45 -2.71 0.12
CA ARG A 61 -0.79 -1.60 0.81
C ARG A 61 -0.17 -0.69 -0.23
N PHE A 62 -0.48 0.61 -0.13
CA PHE A 62 0.21 1.66 -0.87
C PHE A 62 1.17 2.39 0.07
N ARG A 63 2.30 2.84 -0.48
CA ARG A 63 3.35 3.61 0.19
C ARG A 63 3.73 4.79 -0.66
N VAL A 64 4.26 5.84 -0.04
CA VAL A 64 4.75 7.03 -0.74
C VAL A 64 6.27 7.08 -0.60
N TYR A 65 6.97 7.32 -1.70
CA TYR A 65 8.43 7.45 -1.70
C TYR A 65 8.86 8.80 -2.27
N ALA A 66 9.88 9.40 -1.66
CA ALA A 66 10.53 10.62 -2.13
C ALA A 66 11.74 10.30 -3.02
N PHE A 67 11.97 11.14 -4.02
CA PHE A 67 13.04 11.02 -5.00
C PHE A 67 13.78 12.36 -5.14
N ASP A 68 15.10 12.30 -5.30
CA ASP A 68 15.92 13.47 -5.62
C ASP A 68 15.84 13.87 -7.10
N LYS A 69 16.52 14.95 -7.47
CA LYS A 69 16.58 15.46 -8.85
C LYS A 69 17.18 14.48 -9.86
N ASN A 70 17.90 13.46 -9.41
CA ASN A 70 18.51 12.42 -10.23
C ASN A 70 17.66 11.12 -10.24
N ASN A 71 16.44 11.15 -9.72
CA ASN A 71 15.56 10.00 -9.51
C ASN A 71 16.08 8.93 -8.54
N LYS A 72 16.99 9.28 -7.62
CA LYS A 72 17.41 8.39 -6.53
C LYS A 72 16.37 8.42 -5.41
N VAL A 73 16.05 7.25 -4.86
CA VAL A 73 15.14 7.12 -3.71
C VAL A 73 15.79 7.75 -2.47
N LEU A 74 15.12 8.73 -1.88
CA LEU A 74 15.50 9.36 -0.60
C LEU A 74 14.96 8.57 0.59
N GLY A 75 13.75 8.00 0.46
CA GLY A 75 13.12 7.20 1.50
C GLY A 75 11.61 7.06 1.33
N GLU A 76 10.99 6.28 2.21
CA GLU A 76 9.53 6.23 2.36
C GLU A 76 9.07 7.44 3.17
N ILE A 77 8.05 8.14 2.68
CA ILE A 77 7.35 9.16 3.45
C ILE A 77 6.29 8.45 4.29
N ILE A 78 6.36 8.64 5.60
CA ILE A 78 5.36 8.19 6.57
C ILE A 78 4.71 9.41 7.25
N ASP A 79 3.53 9.20 7.82
CA ASP A 79 2.84 10.22 8.61
C ASP A 79 3.60 10.45 9.92
N THR A 80 4.02 11.69 10.19
CA THR A 80 4.76 12.12 11.39
C THR A 80 4.38 13.56 11.76
N ASP A 81 4.94 14.09 12.85
CA ASP A 81 4.77 15.50 13.21
C ASP A 81 5.31 16.49 12.16
N HIS A 82 6.17 16.03 11.25
CA HIS A 82 6.81 16.84 10.22
C HIS A 82 6.34 16.51 8.79
N SER A 83 5.46 15.53 8.62
CA SER A 83 4.96 15.08 7.32
C SER A 83 3.56 14.52 7.43
N SER A 84 2.63 15.02 6.61
CA SER A 84 1.25 14.52 6.59
C SER A 84 0.90 13.81 5.29
N ILE A 85 0.15 12.70 5.38
CA ILE A 85 -0.36 11.98 4.22
C ILE A 85 -1.89 11.90 4.26
N THR A 86 -2.55 12.50 3.28
CA THR A 86 -4.00 12.38 3.08
C THR A 86 -4.30 11.54 1.84
N TRP A 87 -4.99 10.41 2.02
CA TRP A 87 -5.40 9.52 0.94
C TRP A 87 -6.82 9.83 0.45
N ARG A 88 -6.98 9.95 -0.86
CA ARG A 88 -8.29 9.94 -1.52
C ARG A 88 -8.35 8.77 -2.50
N VAL A 89 -9.38 7.94 -2.37
CA VAL A 89 -9.63 6.80 -3.26
C VAL A 89 -11.05 6.90 -3.80
N HIS A 90 -11.20 6.75 -5.10
CA HIS A 90 -12.50 6.71 -5.77
C HIS A 90 -12.65 5.39 -6.51
N VAL A 91 -13.65 4.59 -6.12
CA VAL A 91 -13.95 3.28 -6.73
C VAL A 91 -15.27 3.41 -7.48
N ALA A 92 -15.34 2.84 -8.68
CA ALA A 92 -16.54 2.85 -9.51
C ALA A 92 -16.85 1.45 -10.05
N ASN A 93 -18.13 1.15 -10.22
CA ASN A 93 -18.62 -0.01 -10.96
C ASN A 93 -19.57 0.48 -12.05
N ILE A 94 -19.12 0.42 -13.30
CA ILE A 94 -19.90 0.84 -14.48
C ILE A 94 -20.29 -0.36 -15.36
N LYS A 95 -20.26 -1.59 -14.81
CA LYS A 95 -20.48 -2.81 -15.59
C LYS A 95 -21.90 -2.96 -16.14
N ALA A 96 -22.88 -2.32 -15.50
CA ALA A 96 -24.29 -2.35 -15.89
C ALA A 96 -24.76 -1.05 -16.57
N ALA A 97 -23.82 -0.14 -16.88
CA ALA A 97 -24.10 1.12 -17.58
C ALA A 97 -24.18 0.91 -19.10
#